data_AF-A0A0B1SNQ9-F1
#
_entry.id   AF-A0A0B1SNQ9-F1
#
_cell.length_a   1.000
_cell.length_b   1.000
_cell.length_c   1.000
_cell.angle_alpha   90.00
_cell.angle_beta   90.00
_cell.angle_gamma   90.00
#
_symmetry.space_group_name_H-M   'P 1'
#
loop_
_entity.id
_entity.type
_entity.pdbx_description
1 polymer ?
#
loop_
_entity_poly.entity_id
_entity_poly.type
_entity_poly.pdbx_seq_one_letter_code
_entity_poly.pdbx_strand_id
1 'polypeptide(L)' 'NEIDEQLQPIACGYRKTCPGHSTCCVVPSGSGPKHMCCPLKDGVCCEHSCCPSGYHCRPHGKCEKHAILDDIINFGY' A
#
# COMPACT_ATOMS: atom_id res chain seq x y z
N ASN A 1 -2.69 -25.95 -5.06
CA ASN A 1 -3.49 -25.47 -3.90
C ASN A 1 -3.19 -23.98 -3.72
N GLU A 2 -4.06 -23.13 -4.26
CA GLU A 2 -3.79 -21.71 -4.58
C GLU A 2 -3.94 -20.75 -3.37
N ILE A 3 -3.82 -21.26 -2.14
CA ILE A 3 -4.04 -20.50 -0.89
C ILE A 3 -2.72 -20.16 -0.18
N ASP A 4 -1.58 -20.72 -0.62
CA ASP A 4 -0.29 -20.58 0.09
C ASP A 4 0.44 -19.25 -0.18
N GLU A 5 0.28 -18.68 -1.39
CA GLU A 5 1.07 -17.52 -1.83
C GLU A 5 0.60 -16.19 -1.21
N GLN A 6 -0.67 -16.10 -0.80
CA GLN A 6 -1.20 -14.95 -0.06
C GLN A 6 -0.70 -14.91 1.41
N LEU A 7 -0.18 -16.02 1.93
CA LEU A 7 0.25 -16.17 3.31
C LEU A 7 1.78 -16.06 3.49
N GLN A 8 2.57 -16.09 2.42
CA GLN A 8 4.03 -16.10 2.50
C GLN A 8 4.58 -14.82 3.13
N PRO A 9 5.08 -14.83 4.37
CA PRO A 9 5.38 -13.58 5.05
C PRO A 9 6.58 -12.86 4.42
N ILE A 10 6.41 -11.59 4.01
CA ILE A 10 7.51 -10.71 3.60
C ILE A 10 8.17 -10.06 4.81
N ALA A 11 9.48 -9.88 4.78
CA ALA A 11 10.21 -9.16 5.82
C ALA A 11 9.92 -7.65 5.72
N CYS A 12 9.54 -7.03 6.85
CA CYS A 12 9.19 -5.63 6.93
C CYS A 12 9.86 -4.95 8.14
N GLY A 13 11.16 -4.68 8.04
CA GLY A 13 11.94 -4.05 9.12
C GLY A 13 12.43 -5.02 10.20
N TYR A 14 12.81 -4.48 11.36
CA TYR A 14 13.44 -5.27 12.43
C TYR A 14 12.41 -6.10 13.20
N ARG A 15 12.34 -7.41 12.90
CA ARG A 15 11.42 -8.41 13.50
C ARG A 15 9.93 -8.19 13.19
N LYS A 16 9.62 -7.50 12.12
CA LYS A 16 8.25 -7.33 11.61
C LYS A 16 8.15 -8.02 10.26
N THR A 17 7.05 -8.72 10.04
CA THR A 17 6.75 -9.42 8.80
C THR A 17 5.31 -9.15 8.41
N CYS A 18 5.05 -9.02 7.11
CA CYS A 18 3.72 -8.80 6.54
C CYS A 18 3.28 -10.01 5.71
N PRO A 19 1.99 -10.22 5.43
CA PRO A 19 1.52 -11.28 4.53
C PRO A 19 2.12 -11.18 3.12
N GLY A 20 2.09 -12.27 2.34
CA GLY A 20 2.79 -12.33 1.05
C GLY A 20 2.29 -11.39 -0.02
N HIS A 21 1.00 -11.09 0.03
CA HIS A 21 0.37 -10.11 -0.84
C HIS A 21 0.19 -8.74 -0.15
N SER A 22 1.13 -8.38 0.72
CA SER A 22 1.15 -7.09 1.40
C SER A 22 2.43 -6.32 1.09
N THR A 23 2.36 -5.00 1.19
CA THR A 23 3.50 -4.09 1.00
C THR A 23 3.98 -3.57 2.34
N CYS A 24 5.28 -3.63 2.57
CA CYS A 24 5.90 -3.05 3.76
C CYS A 24 6.01 -1.54 3.60
N CYS A 25 5.32 -0.79 4.45
CA CYS A 25 5.39 0.66 4.49
C CYS A 25 6.18 1.09 5.73
N VAL A 26 7.16 1.96 5.52
CA VAL A 26 7.97 2.56 6.59
C VAL A 26 7.62 4.04 6.65
N VAL A 27 6.86 4.44 7.68
CA VAL A 27 6.45 5.83 7.87
C VAL A 27 7.33 6.49 8.93
N PRO A 28 7.88 7.69 8.64
CA PRO A 28 8.65 8.44 9.63
C PRO A 28 7.71 8.93 10.73
N SER A 29 7.94 8.50 11.96
CA SER A 29 7.23 9.00 13.14
C SER A 29 8.22 9.65 14.10
N GLY A 30 7.74 10.56 14.96
CA GLY A 30 8.60 11.32 15.88
C GLY A 30 9.44 10.46 16.84
N SER A 31 9.05 9.19 17.06
CA SER A 31 9.79 8.23 17.88
C SER A 31 10.63 7.22 17.07
N GLY A 32 10.66 7.33 15.74
CA GLY A 32 11.37 6.43 14.84
C GLY A 32 10.51 5.96 13.64
N PRO A 33 11.10 5.22 12.70
CA PRO A 33 10.38 4.64 11.57
C PRO A 33 9.38 3.58 12.05
N LYS A 34 8.09 3.85 11.85
CA LYS A 34 7.03 2.91 12.14
C LYS A 34 6.80 2.04 10.91
N HIS A 35 6.85 0.73 11.13
CA HIS A 35 6.62 -0.26 10.09
C HIS A 35 5.14 -0.65 10.10
N MET A 36 4.47 -0.55 8.96
CA MET A 36 3.08 -0.99 8.79
C MET A 36 2.96 -1.90 7.57
N CYS A 37 2.06 -2.87 7.67
CA CYS A 37 1.73 -3.77 6.57
C CYS A 37 0.54 -3.19 5.81
N CYS A 38 0.76 -2.83 4.55
CA CYS A 38 -0.31 -2.50 3.65
C CYS A 38 -0.86 -3.78 3.01
N PRO A 39 -2.16 -4.09 3.07
CA PRO A 39 -2.73 -5.30 2.46
C PRO A 39 -2.75 -5.27 0.92
N LEU A 40 -2.30 -4.17 0.30
CA LEU A 40 -2.26 -4.00 -1.14
C LEU A 40 -0.81 -4.13 -1.61
N LYS A 41 -0.54 -5.10 -2.49
CA LYS A 41 0.78 -5.39 -3.08
C LYS A 41 1.39 -4.20 -3.85
N ASP A 42 0.54 -3.34 -4.41
CA ASP A 42 0.94 -2.12 -5.13
C ASP A 42 0.33 -0.86 -4.49
N GLY A 43 0.04 -0.94 -3.19
CA GLY A 43 -0.54 0.18 -2.45
C GLY A 43 0.45 1.32 -2.21
N VAL A 44 -0.06 2.55 -2.21
CA VAL A 44 0.68 3.75 -1.82
C VAL A 44 0.64 3.89 -0.30
N CYS A 45 1.83 3.96 0.30
CA CYS A 45 2.01 4.18 1.73
C CYS A 45 1.75 5.64 2.10
N CYS A 46 0.73 5.90 2.92
CA CYS A 46 0.47 7.19 3.53
C CYS A 46 0.92 7.20 5.00
N GLU A 47 1.00 8.38 5.61
CA GLU A 47 1.50 8.58 6.97
C GLU A 47 0.89 7.61 8.00
N HIS A 48 -0.43 7.38 7.92
CA HIS A 48 -1.19 6.53 8.86
C HIS A 48 -2.09 5.50 8.15
N SER A 49 -2.04 5.40 6.83
CA SER A 49 -3.01 4.63 6.04
C SER A 49 -2.35 4.07 4.78
N CYS A 50 -2.98 3.09 4.14
CA CYS A 50 -2.56 2.63 2.83
C CYS A 50 -3.66 2.90 1.81
N CYS A 51 -3.27 3.45 0.66
CA CYS A 51 -4.17 3.69 -0.46
C CYS A 51 -3.88 2.71 -1.60
N PRO A 52 -4.87 2.39 -2.45
CA PRO A 52 -4.63 1.60 -3.64
C PRO A 52 -3.73 2.31 -4.64
N SER A 53 -3.12 1.55 -5.55
CA SER A 53 -2.45 2.13 -6.71
C SER A 53 -3.42 3.03 -7.49
N GLY A 54 -2.95 4.18 -7.95
CA GLY A 54 -3.78 5.20 -8.62
C GLY A 54 -4.60 6.09 -7.67
N TYR A 55 -4.39 6.01 -6.36
CA TYR A 55 -4.96 6.94 -5.37
C TYR A 55 -3.85 7.80 -4.76
N HIS A 56 -4.17 9.05 -4.43
CA HIS A 56 -3.28 9.93 -3.67
C HIS A 56 -3.71 10.05 -2.22
N CYS A 57 -2.71 10.15 -1.36
CA CYS A 57 -2.89 10.39 0.06
C CYS A 57 -3.41 11.81 0.28
N ARG A 58 -4.50 11.93 1.04
CA ARG A 58 -5.01 13.20 1.54
C ARG A 58 -4.83 13.28 3.05
N PRO A 59 -4.71 14.51 3.60
CA PRO A 59 -4.69 14.70 5.04
C PRO A 59 -5.93 14.06 5.69
N HIS A 60 -5.79 13.60 6.93
CA HIS A 60 -6.77 12.78 7.66
C HIS A 60 -6.91 11.31 7.19
N GLY A 61 -5.93 10.77 6.44
CA GLY A 61 -5.93 9.35 6.06
C GLY A 61 -6.96 9.01 4.98
N LYS A 62 -7.37 10.01 4.19
CA LYS A 62 -8.27 9.79 3.06
C LYS A 62 -7.46 9.39 1.83
N CYS A 63 -7.99 8.44 1.08
CA CYS A 63 -7.50 8.08 -0.24
C CYS A 63 -8.44 8.69 -1.27
N GLU A 64 -7.97 9.67 -2.01
CA GLU A 64 -8.72 10.18 -3.15
C GLU A 64 -8.21 9.48 -4.41
N LYS A 65 -9.12 8.96 -5.24
CA LYS A 65 -8.75 8.41 -6.53
C LYS A 65 -8.16 9.54 -7.34
N HIS A 66 -7.02 9.31 -7.97
CA HIS A 66 -6.55 10.22 -9.00
C HIS A 66 -7.61 10.12 -10.11
N ALA A 67 -8.48 11.13 -10.23
CA ALA A 67 -9.38 11.27 -11.36
C ALA A 67 -8.58 11.70 -12.60
N ILE A 68 -7.47 11.02 -12.88
CA ILE A 68 -6.87 11.05 -14.20
C ILE A 68 -7.74 10.11 -15.02
N LEU A 69 -8.37 10.68 -16.03
CA LEU A 69 -8.42 10.26 -17.43
C LEU A 69 -7.60 9.02 -17.91
N ASP A 70 -7.05 8.16 -17.06
CA ASP A 70 -6.14 7.05 -17.39
C ASP A 70 -6.91 5.75 -17.70
N ASP A 71 -8.13 5.61 -17.19
CA ASP A 71 -9.08 4.55 -17.62
C ASP A 71 -9.75 4.88 -18.96
N ILE A 72 -9.75 6.16 -19.39
CA ILE A 72 -10.43 6.57 -20.64
C ILE A 72 -9.46 6.53 -21.84
N ILE A 73 -8.18 6.85 -21.67
CA ILE A 73 -7.22 6.91 -22.80
C ILE A 73 -6.66 5.52 -23.20
N ASN A 74 -6.91 4.45 -22.43
CA ASN A 74 -6.56 3.09 -22.87
C ASN A 74 -7.62 2.43 -23.76
N PHE A 75 -8.80 3.01 -23.89
CA PHE A 75 -9.75 2.64 -24.92
C PHE A 75 -9.84 3.77 -25.94
N GLY A 76 -8.90 3.78 -26.89
CA GLY A 76 -9.00 4.62 -28.07
C GLY A 76 -10.29 4.33 -28.83
N TYR A 77 -11.28 5.21 -28.66
CA TYR A 77 -12.42 5.37 -29.56
C TYR A 77 -12.30 6.72 -30.26
#